data_AF-A0A922N781-F1
#
_entry.id   AF-A0A922N781-F1
#
_cell.length_a   1.000
_cell.length_b   1.000
_cell.length_c   1.000
_cell.angle_alpha   90.00
_cell.angle_beta   90.00
_cell.angle_gamma   90.00
#
_symmetry.space_group_name_H-M   'P 1'
#
loop_
_entity.id
_entity.type
_entity.pdbx_description
1 polymer ?
#
loop_
_entity_poly.entity_id
_entity_poly.type
_entity_poly.pdbx_seq_one_letter_code
_entity_poly.pdbx_strand_id
1 'polypeptide(L)'
;MREVERAEKAAERARKVEAQHQKKSIQQAQQRKRKASRVLSPSNKRQKRAGAAHAGVQAGDELSATPAKVTSRQTNTTPPTVPVRTPTFLPSRTTPKLRATWLGHACYYIEFPSGFRVLFDPIFEDCCAPITIKSLKRYIPPPCGIEDLPIVDAVVISHNHYDHLSYPTIQRLQNKFPQAHFFAPPGNKAWFEKCGVSNVTELD
;
A
#
# COMPACT_ATOMS: atom_id res chain seq x y z
N MET A 1 31.31 -2.79 37.86
CA MET A 1 31.74 -4.07 37.23
C MET A 1 30.56 -4.99 36.92
N ARG A 2 29.76 -5.47 37.90
CA ARG A 2 28.69 -6.46 37.66
C ARG A 2 27.50 -5.99 36.81
N GLU A 3 27.19 -4.69 36.80
CA GLU A 3 26.05 -4.15 36.03
C GLU A 3 26.37 -3.99 34.54
N VAL A 4 27.59 -3.57 34.21
CA VAL A 4 28.08 -3.48 32.82
C VAL A 4 28.09 -4.87 32.17
N GLU A 5 28.56 -5.89 32.89
CA GLU A 5 28.57 -7.27 32.42
C GLU A 5 27.16 -7.84 32.17
N ARG A 6 26.17 -7.44 32.99
CA ARG A 6 24.75 -7.80 32.78
C ARG A 6 24.16 -7.12 31.56
N ALA A 7 24.49 -5.85 31.33
CA ALA A 7 24.04 -5.09 30.16
C ALA A 7 24.61 -5.67 28.85
N GLU A 8 25.90 -6.04 28.83
CA GLU A 8 26.52 -6.68 27.67
C GLU A 8 25.91 -8.05 27.36
N LYS A 9 25.67 -8.88 28.40
CA LYS A 9 24.99 -10.18 28.23
C LYS A 9 23.55 -10.01 27.73
N ALA A 10 22.84 -8.97 28.15
CA ALA A 10 21.49 -8.68 27.66
C ALA A 10 21.51 -8.24 26.18
N ALA A 11 22.45 -7.38 25.79
CA ALA A 11 22.63 -6.93 24.41
C ALA A 11 23.03 -8.08 23.48
N GLU A 12 23.90 -9.00 23.92
CA GLU A 12 24.27 -10.18 23.14
C GLU A 12 23.07 -11.13 22.93
N ARG A 13 22.23 -11.31 23.96
CA ARG A 13 20.99 -12.08 23.85
C ARG A 13 20.00 -11.45 22.87
N ALA A 14 19.82 -10.12 22.93
CA ALA A 14 18.96 -9.39 22.00
C ALA A 14 19.42 -9.58 20.54
N ARG A 15 20.72 -9.43 20.27
CA ARG A 15 21.31 -9.66 18.94
C ARG A 15 21.11 -11.10 18.45
N LYS A 16 21.22 -12.10 19.34
CA LYS A 16 20.96 -13.51 19.00
C LYS A 16 19.49 -13.76 18.66
N VAL A 17 18.56 -13.15 19.39
CA VAL A 17 17.11 -13.25 19.11
C VAL A 17 16.79 -12.59 17.77
N GLU A 18 17.31 -11.39 17.52
CA GLU A 18 17.12 -10.68 16.25
C GLU A 18 17.67 -11.46 15.05
N ALA A 19 18.88 -12.03 15.19
CA ALA A 19 19.46 -12.90 14.16
C ALA A 19 18.64 -14.17 13.90
N GLN A 20 18.00 -14.75 14.93
CA GLN A 20 17.10 -15.89 14.77
C GLN A 20 15.80 -15.50 14.06
N HIS A 21 15.22 -14.35 14.38
CA HIS A 21 14.04 -13.82 13.68
C HIS A 21 14.34 -13.54 12.21
N GLN A 22 15.50 -12.98 11.90
CA GLN A 22 15.93 -12.71 10.53
C GLN A 22 16.16 -13.99 9.72
N LYS A 23 16.74 -15.04 10.32
CA LYS A 23 16.88 -16.34 9.66
C LYS A 23 15.52 -16.99 9.37
N LYS A 24 14.57 -16.92 10.31
CA LYS A 24 13.21 -17.45 10.12
C LYS A 24 12.45 -16.71 9.03
N SER A 25 12.56 -15.38 8.96
CA SER A 25 11.88 -14.58 7.93
C SER A 25 12.40 -14.88 6.52
N ILE A 26 13.73 -15.01 6.36
CA ILE A 26 14.36 -15.38 5.09
C ILE A 26 13.92 -16.79 4.65
N GLN A 27 13.90 -17.76 5.57
CA GLN A 27 13.49 -19.13 5.27
C GLN A 27 12.01 -19.20 4.85
N GLN A 28 11.13 -18.43 5.50
CA GLN A 28 9.71 -18.35 5.16
C GLN A 28 9.49 -17.70 3.79
N ALA A 29 10.28 -16.67 3.46
CA ALA A 29 10.25 -16.03 2.14
C ALA A 29 10.71 -16.99 1.02
N GLN A 30 11.76 -17.79 1.27
CA GLN A 30 12.24 -18.81 0.33
C GLN A 30 11.22 -19.93 0.12
N GLN A 31 10.53 -20.40 1.17
CA GLN A 31 9.46 -21.39 1.06
C GLN A 31 8.26 -20.87 0.24
N ARG A 32 7.89 -19.60 0.41
CA ARG A 32 6.83 -18.95 -0.38
C ARG A 32 7.16 -18.90 -1.88
N LYS A 33 8.40 -18.54 -2.23
CA LYS A 33 8.87 -18.54 -3.64
C LYS A 33 8.83 -19.92 -4.28
N ARG A 34 9.25 -20.98 -3.56
CA ARG A 34 9.20 -22.37 -4.05
C ARG A 34 7.78 -22.90 -4.24
N LYS A 35 6.83 -22.51 -3.38
CA LYS A 35 5.42 -22.90 -3.52
C LYS A 35 4.76 -22.21 -4.72
N ALA A 36 5.10 -20.95 -4.98
CA ALA A 36 4.62 -20.19 -6.13
C ALA A 36 5.11 -20.76 -7.46
N SER A 37 6.38 -21.19 -7.56
CA SER A 37 6.93 -21.76 -8.79
C SER A 37 6.33 -23.13 -9.16
N ARG A 38 5.88 -23.90 -8.16
CA ARG A 38 5.25 -25.23 -8.37
C ARG A 38 3.81 -25.15 -8.90
N VAL A 39 3.13 -24.02 -8.74
CA VAL A 39 1.74 -23.82 -9.23
C VAL A 39 1.71 -23.44 -10.72
N LEU A 40 2.84 -23.08 -11.33
CA LEU A 40 2.91 -22.53 -12.68
C LEU A 40 3.38 -23.51 -13.78
N SER A 41 3.40 -24.83 -13.53
CA SER A 41 3.70 -25.80 -14.62
C SER A 41 2.42 -26.16 -15.41
N PRO A 42 2.33 -25.91 -16.72
CA PRO A 42 1.19 -26.34 -17.53
C PRO A 42 1.35 -27.80 -17.96
N SER A 43 0.33 -28.64 -17.70
CA SER A 43 0.27 -30.01 -18.22
C SER A 43 -0.37 -30.02 -19.61
N ASN A 44 0.41 -30.36 -20.63
CA ASN A 44 -0.04 -30.64 -21.99
C ASN A 44 -0.93 -31.91 -22.05
N LYS A 45 -2.09 -31.82 -22.70
CA LYS A 45 -2.83 -32.93 -23.37
C LYS A 45 -3.92 -32.28 -24.26
N ARG A 46 -3.78 -32.21 -25.59
CA ARG A 46 -3.96 -33.23 -26.65
C ARG A 46 -5.39 -33.26 -27.25
N GLN A 47 -5.51 -32.65 -28.44
CA GLN A 47 -6.35 -32.94 -29.64
C GLN A 47 -7.66 -33.76 -29.54
N LYS A 48 -8.73 -33.25 -30.20
CA LYS A 48 -9.46 -33.84 -31.38
C LYS A 48 -10.76 -33.02 -31.63
N ARG A 49 -10.94 -32.38 -32.79
CA ARG A 49 -11.56 -32.81 -34.07
C ARG A 49 -13.11 -32.85 -34.09
N ALA A 50 -13.64 -32.10 -35.07
CA ALA A 50 -14.73 -32.40 -36.00
C ALA A 50 -16.20 -32.20 -35.58
N GLY A 51 -16.99 -31.69 -36.54
CA GLY A 51 -18.43 -31.97 -36.64
C GLY A 51 -19.29 -30.77 -37.04
N ALA A 52 -19.58 -30.65 -38.33
CA ALA A 52 -20.56 -29.72 -38.90
C ALA A 52 -22.01 -30.19 -38.67
N ALA A 53 -22.99 -29.27 -38.79
CA ALA A 53 -24.13 -29.33 -39.72
C ALA A 53 -25.46 -28.71 -39.22
N HIS A 54 -26.01 -27.86 -40.10
CA HIS A 54 -27.41 -27.72 -40.54
C HIS A 54 -28.57 -27.23 -39.62
N ALA A 55 -29.06 -26.03 -40.02
CA ALA A 55 -30.40 -25.68 -40.52
C ALA A 55 -31.66 -25.72 -39.61
N GLY A 56 -32.43 -24.62 -39.64
CA GLY A 56 -33.83 -24.56 -39.21
C GLY A 56 -34.38 -23.14 -38.98
N VAL A 57 -35.08 -22.62 -39.99
CA VAL A 57 -35.97 -21.42 -40.00
C VAL A 57 -37.30 -21.84 -39.30
N GLN A 58 -38.06 -21.07 -38.50
CA GLN A 58 -38.85 -19.85 -38.79
C GLN A 58 -39.70 -19.43 -37.54
N ALA A 59 -40.01 -18.13 -37.45
CA ALA A 59 -41.20 -17.46 -36.90
C ALA A 59 -41.56 -17.48 -35.39
N GLY A 60 -41.89 -16.29 -34.86
CA GLY A 60 -42.67 -16.13 -33.62
C GLY A 60 -42.35 -14.83 -32.88
N ASP A 61 -43.13 -13.79 -33.17
CA ASP A 61 -43.13 -12.48 -32.47
C ASP A 61 -43.77 -12.65 -31.08
N GLU A 62 -43.04 -12.37 -29.99
CA GLU A 62 -43.66 -12.20 -28.67
C GLU A 62 -42.81 -11.23 -27.81
N LEU A 63 -43.33 -10.01 -27.65
CA LEU A 63 -42.82 -8.98 -26.73
C LEU A 63 -42.99 -9.46 -25.28
N SER A 64 -41.96 -10.10 -24.73
CA SER A 64 -41.82 -10.30 -23.27
C SER A 64 -40.66 -9.47 -22.73
N ALA A 65 -41.00 -8.49 -21.88
CA ALA A 65 -40.03 -7.67 -21.19
C ALA A 65 -39.23 -8.54 -20.21
N THR A 66 -38.01 -8.91 -20.59
CA THR A 66 -37.04 -9.54 -19.70
C THR A 66 -36.40 -8.46 -18.81
N PRO A 67 -36.20 -8.71 -17.50
CA PRO A 67 -35.50 -7.76 -16.65
C PRO A 67 -34.05 -7.67 -17.15
N ALA A 68 -33.60 -6.47 -17.48
CA ALA A 68 -32.24 -6.22 -17.92
C ALA A 68 -31.28 -6.82 -16.90
N LYS A 69 -30.56 -7.88 -17.31
CA LYS A 69 -29.45 -8.44 -16.57
C LYS A 69 -28.47 -7.30 -16.36
N VAL A 70 -28.34 -6.82 -15.11
CA VAL A 70 -27.28 -5.90 -14.72
C VAL A 70 -25.97 -6.63 -14.99
N THR A 71 -25.45 -6.45 -16.20
CA THR A 71 -24.12 -6.91 -16.56
C THR A 71 -23.22 -5.99 -15.76
N SER A 72 -22.62 -6.53 -14.69
CA SER A 72 -21.50 -5.87 -14.03
C SER A 72 -20.54 -5.47 -15.14
N ARG A 73 -20.40 -4.17 -15.41
CA ARG A 73 -19.40 -3.68 -16.36
C ARG A 73 -18.09 -4.31 -15.93
N GLN A 74 -17.54 -5.22 -16.72
CA GLN A 74 -16.19 -5.72 -16.53
C GLN A 74 -15.29 -4.51 -16.76
N THR A 75 -14.95 -3.82 -15.68
CA THR A 75 -13.96 -2.75 -15.70
C THR A 75 -12.67 -3.36 -16.20
N ASN A 76 -12.08 -2.78 -17.23
CA ASN A 76 -10.82 -3.24 -17.76
C ASN A 76 -9.74 -3.00 -16.70
N THR A 77 -9.29 -4.08 -16.04
CA THR A 77 -8.29 -4.05 -14.96
C THR A 77 -6.87 -4.36 -15.47
N THR A 78 -6.58 -4.03 -16.73
CA THR A 78 -5.26 -4.33 -17.33
C THR A 78 -4.16 -3.47 -16.66
N PRO A 79 -2.95 -4.02 -16.39
CA PRO A 79 -1.86 -3.32 -15.67
C PRO A 79 -1.32 -2.07 -16.39
N PRO A 80 -0.49 -1.23 -15.74
CA PRO A 80 -0.72 0.21 -15.61
C PRO A 80 -0.89 0.96 -16.92
N THR A 81 -1.96 1.76 -17.01
CA THR A 81 -2.14 2.79 -18.03
C THR A 81 -1.22 4.00 -17.82
N VAL A 82 -0.63 4.14 -16.62
CA VAL A 82 0.25 5.26 -16.25
C VAL A 82 1.64 4.72 -15.86
N PRO A 83 2.73 5.22 -16.46
CA PRO A 83 4.08 4.82 -16.09
C PRO A 83 4.42 5.29 -14.67
N VAL A 84 4.98 4.39 -13.86
CA VAL A 84 5.49 4.71 -12.52
C VAL A 84 6.89 5.28 -12.67
N ARG A 85 7.14 6.47 -12.12
CA ARG A 85 8.46 7.11 -12.11
C ARG A 85 8.90 7.32 -10.68
N THR A 86 10.10 6.86 -10.35
CA THR A 86 10.69 7.13 -9.03
C THR A 86 10.94 8.64 -8.90
N PRO A 87 10.40 9.29 -7.85
CA PRO A 87 10.59 10.70 -7.63
C PRO A 87 12.02 11.02 -7.21
N THR A 88 12.50 12.21 -7.58
CA THR A 88 13.76 12.75 -7.08
C THR A 88 13.46 13.85 -6.07
N PHE A 89 13.62 13.52 -4.79
CA PHE A 89 13.45 14.47 -3.70
C PHE A 89 14.67 15.37 -3.54
N LEU A 90 14.45 16.59 -3.04
CA LEU A 90 15.57 17.47 -2.73
C LEU A 90 16.29 16.97 -1.47
N PRO A 91 17.63 16.93 -1.48
CA PRO A 91 18.41 16.52 -0.31
C PRO A 91 18.36 17.59 0.80
N SER A 92 17.90 18.80 0.50
CA SER A 92 17.78 19.90 1.44
C SER A 92 16.37 20.51 1.44
N ARG A 93 16.09 21.30 2.48
CA ARG A 93 14.83 22.04 2.62
C ARG A 93 14.72 23.21 1.63
N THR A 94 15.82 23.70 1.09
CA THR A 94 15.83 24.87 0.22
C THR A 94 15.24 24.55 -1.15
N THR A 95 14.19 25.25 -1.54
CA THR A 95 13.61 25.19 -2.89
C THR A 95 13.04 26.55 -3.28
N PRO A 96 13.29 27.06 -4.49
CA PRO A 96 12.74 28.36 -4.90
C PRO A 96 11.25 28.30 -5.26
N LYS A 97 10.68 27.10 -5.41
CA LYS A 97 9.31 26.88 -5.89
C LYS A 97 8.60 25.82 -5.06
N LEU A 98 7.28 25.96 -4.95
CA LEU A 98 6.40 24.90 -4.46
C LEU A 98 6.52 23.69 -5.39
N ARG A 99 6.79 22.51 -4.84
CA ARG A 99 6.82 21.26 -5.58
C ARG A 99 5.79 20.31 -5.01
N ALA A 100 5.01 19.67 -5.88
CA ALA A 100 4.08 18.62 -5.50
C ALA A 100 4.51 17.33 -6.19
N THR A 101 4.73 16.28 -5.40
CA THR A 101 5.02 14.93 -5.91
C THR A 101 3.81 14.05 -5.63
N TRP A 102 3.18 13.54 -6.68
CA TRP A 102 2.09 12.57 -6.54
C TRP A 102 2.67 11.18 -6.27
N LEU A 103 2.25 10.56 -5.17
CA LEU A 103 2.71 9.23 -4.74
C LEU A 103 1.63 8.15 -4.93
N GLY A 104 0.55 8.49 -5.63
CA GLY A 104 -0.57 7.60 -5.96
C GLY A 104 -1.78 7.81 -5.06
N HIS A 105 -2.98 7.47 -5.57
CA HIS A 105 -4.27 7.76 -4.91
C HIS A 105 -4.36 9.24 -4.53
N ALA A 106 -4.68 9.56 -3.27
CA ALA A 106 -4.68 10.91 -2.72
C ALA A 106 -3.34 11.31 -2.07
N CYS A 107 -2.30 10.48 -2.18
CA CYS A 107 -1.03 10.72 -1.51
C CYS A 107 -0.18 11.75 -2.26
N TYR A 108 0.11 12.87 -1.60
CA TYR A 108 0.98 13.93 -2.13
C TYR A 108 2.06 14.31 -1.12
N TYR A 109 3.30 14.41 -1.61
CA TYR A 109 4.40 15.01 -0.87
C TYR A 109 4.67 16.42 -1.41
N ILE A 110 4.50 17.42 -0.55
CA ILE A 110 4.58 18.84 -0.89
C ILE A 110 5.81 19.47 -0.27
N GLU A 111 6.60 20.14 -1.11
CA GLU A 111 7.83 20.83 -0.71
C GLU A 111 7.63 22.35 -0.85
N PHE A 112 7.49 23.03 0.29
CA PHE A 112 7.28 24.47 0.32
C PHE A 112 8.61 25.24 0.19
N PRO A 113 8.59 26.44 -0.43
CA PRO A 113 9.77 27.33 -0.47
C PRO A 113 10.30 27.72 0.92
N SER A 114 9.44 27.76 1.93
CA SER A 114 9.82 28.00 3.33
C SER A 114 10.70 26.89 3.94
N GLY A 115 10.84 25.76 3.25
CA GLY A 115 11.55 24.59 3.75
C GLY A 115 10.67 23.56 4.45
N PHE A 116 9.37 23.84 4.60
CA PHE A 116 8.39 22.92 5.18
C PHE A 116 8.05 21.79 4.21
N ARG A 117 7.83 20.58 4.73
CA ARG A 117 7.54 19.35 3.98
C ARG A 117 6.30 18.67 4.54
N VAL A 118 5.25 18.58 3.72
CA VAL A 118 3.95 18.04 4.15
C VAL A 118 3.60 16.81 3.32
N LEU A 119 3.12 15.78 3.99
CA LEU A 119 2.63 14.55 3.37
C LEU A 119 1.12 14.44 3.59
N PHE A 120 0.36 14.36 2.52
CA PHE A 120 -1.10 14.23 2.54
C PHE A 120 -1.52 12.79 2.30
N ASP A 121 -2.52 12.31 3.04
CA ASP A 121 -3.19 11.00 2.88
C ASP A 121 -2.23 9.84 2.51
N PRO A 122 -1.23 9.56 3.35
CA PRO A 122 -0.18 8.62 3.01
C PRO A 122 -0.70 7.18 3.01
N ILE A 123 -0.71 6.57 1.82
CA ILE A 123 -0.99 5.15 1.62
C ILE A 123 0.12 4.49 0.79
N PHE A 124 0.95 3.71 1.48
CA PHE A 124 2.04 2.94 0.85
C PHE A 124 1.74 1.44 0.78
N GLU A 125 0.56 1.04 1.26
CA GLU A 125 0.16 -0.35 1.32
C GLU A 125 -0.39 -0.84 -0.02
N ASP A 126 -0.25 -2.14 -0.26
CA ASP A 126 -0.75 -2.80 -1.46
C ASP A 126 -2.29 -2.94 -1.46
N CYS A 127 -2.93 -2.95 -0.28
CA CYS A 127 -4.36 -3.16 -0.13
C CYS A 127 -4.91 -2.27 1.00
N CYS A 128 -5.90 -1.44 0.67
CA CYS A 128 -6.56 -0.51 1.58
C CYS A 128 -7.73 -1.19 2.29
N ALA A 129 -7.45 -2.24 3.06
CA ALA A 129 -8.47 -2.97 3.80
C ALA A 129 -7.88 -3.61 5.06
N PRO A 130 -8.67 -3.81 6.13
CA PRO A 130 -8.21 -4.44 7.36
C PRO A 130 -7.83 -5.92 7.17
N ILE A 131 -8.31 -6.53 6.08
CA ILE A 131 -7.96 -7.88 5.65
C ILE A 131 -7.51 -7.79 4.19
N THR A 132 -6.46 -8.54 3.83
CA THR A 132 -5.97 -8.54 2.45
C THR A 132 -6.98 -9.20 1.52
N ILE A 133 -7.69 -8.38 0.74
CA ILE A 133 -8.65 -8.82 -0.27
C ILE A 133 -8.04 -8.57 -1.65
N LYS A 134 -7.88 -9.63 -2.45
CA LYS A 134 -7.17 -9.54 -3.75
C LYS A 134 -7.80 -8.52 -4.71
N SER A 135 -9.12 -8.34 -4.66
CA SER A 135 -9.83 -7.36 -5.50
C SER A 135 -9.62 -5.90 -5.07
N LEU A 136 -9.17 -5.65 -3.84
CA LEU A 136 -8.85 -4.32 -3.32
C LEU A 136 -7.35 -4.03 -3.36
N LYS A 137 -6.59 -4.84 -4.11
CA LYS A 137 -5.17 -4.60 -4.34
C LYS A 137 -5.01 -3.43 -5.31
N ARG A 138 -4.12 -2.49 -4.99
CA ARG A 138 -3.77 -1.39 -5.90
C ARG A 138 -3.21 -1.91 -7.23
N TYR A 139 -3.62 -1.29 -8.33
CA TYR A 139 -3.16 -1.64 -9.68
C TYR A 139 -1.76 -1.10 -9.99
N ILE A 140 -1.43 0.07 -9.43
CA ILE A 140 -0.18 0.78 -9.66
C ILE A 140 0.58 0.81 -8.34
N PRO A 141 1.82 0.29 -8.27
CA PRO A 141 2.62 0.35 -7.05
C PRO A 141 2.94 1.80 -6.67
N PRO A 142 3.20 2.11 -5.39
CA PRO A 142 3.69 3.42 -5.01
C PRO A 142 5.04 3.68 -5.69
N PRO A 143 5.34 4.92 -6.11
CA PRO A 143 6.54 5.23 -6.88
C PRO A 143 7.83 5.24 -6.03
N CYS A 144 7.70 5.25 -4.70
CA CYS A 144 8.78 5.11 -3.72
C CYS A 144 8.23 4.53 -2.41
N GLY A 145 9.12 4.17 -1.48
CA GLY A 145 8.76 3.85 -0.09
C GLY A 145 8.71 5.09 0.80
N ILE A 146 8.22 4.91 2.04
CA ILE A 146 8.30 5.92 3.11
C ILE A 146 9.78 6.20 3.44
N GLU A 147 10.61 5.17 3.31
CA GLU A 147 12.03 5.12 3.59
C GLU A 147 12.84 5.99 2.61
N ASP A 148 12.26 6.36 1.46
CA ASP A 148 12.89 7.26 0.49
C ASP A 148 12.57 8.74 0.73
N LEU A 149 11.54 9.06 1.53
CA LEU A 149 11.18 10.45 1.85
C LEU A 149 12.29 11.09 2.71
N PRO A 150 12.89 12.24 2.34
CA PRO A 150 14.01 12.76 3.12
C PRO A 150 13.56 13.36 4.46
N ILE A 151 12.45 14.12 4.44
CA ILE A 151 11.99 14.94 5.55
C ILE A 151 10.46 15.00 5.49
N VAL A 152 9.80 14.85 6.63
CA VAL A 152 8.36 15.13 6.77
C VAL A 152 8.17 15.90 8.06
N ASP A 153 7.62 17.11 7.96
CA ASP A 153 7.33 17.96 9.12
C ASP A 153 5.88 17.81 9.58
N ALA A 154 4.98 17.59 8.63
CA ALA A 154 3.57 17.37 8.91
C ALA A 154 2.98 16.26 8.05
N VAL A 155 2.06 15.51 8.63
CA VAL A 155 1.21 14.55 7.96
C VAL A 155 -0.23 15.04 8.11
N VAL A 156 -0.96 15.18 7.00
CA VAL A 156 -2.34 15.64 7.00
C VAL A 156 -3.23 14.53 6.48
N ILE A 157 -4.24 14.17 7.27
CA ILE A 157 -5.22 13.14 6.97
C ILE A 157 -6.57 13.80 6.73
N SER A 158 -7.15 13.57 5.56
CA SER A 158 -8.45 14.14 5.18
C SER A 158 -9.61 13.46 5.90
N HIS A 159 -9.61 12.13 5.99
CA HIS A 159 -10.63 11.34 6.66
C HIS A 159 -10.13 9.94 7.04
N ASN A 160 -10.96 9.16 7.76
CA ASN A 160 -10.54 7.92 8.42
C ASN A 160 -10.77 6.62 7.63
N HIS A 161 -11.02 6.71 6.33
CA HIS A 161 -11.21 5.52 5.49
C HIS A 161 -9.86 4.86 5.14
N TYR A 162 -9.85 3.55 4.87
CA TYR A 162 -8.61 2.77 4.74
C TYR A 162 -7.70 3.16 3.58
N ASP A 163 -8.22 3.85 2.57
CA ASP A 163 -7.47 4.40 1.44
C ASP A 163 -6.98 5.85 1.69
N HIS A 164 -7.15 6.38 2.90
CA HIS A 164 -6.57 7.65 3.35
C HIS A 164 -5.85 7.51 4.71
N LEU A 165 -6.24 6.54 5.53
CA LEU A 165 -5.67 6.25 6.84
C LEU A 165 -5.27 4.77 6.97
N SER A 166 -3.96 4.51 6.93
CA SER A 166 -3.37 3.17 7.06
C SER A 166 -2.55 3.04 8.34
N TYR A 167 -2.95 2.16 9.26
CA TYR A 167 -2.18 1.89 10.49
C TYR A 167 -0.71 1.54 10.22
N PRO A 168 -0.36 0.58 9.33
CA PRO A 168 1.03 0.28 9.02
C PRO A 168 1.81 1.48 8.48
N THR A 169 1.18 2.33 7.64
CA THR A 169 1.82 3.56 7.15
C THR A 169 2.07 4.54 8.29
N ILE A 170 1.09 4.79 9.16
CA ILE A 170 1.25 5.69 10.30
C ILE A 170 2.38 5.24 11.23
N GLN A 171 2.47 3.93 11.52
CA GLN A 171 3.57 3.41 12.34
C GLN A 171 4.94 3.62 11.69
N ARG A 172 5.07 3.35 10.38
CA ARG A 172 6.32 3.58 9.64
C ARG A 172 6.71 5.05 9.60
N LEU A 173 5.73 5.94 9.43
CA LEU A 173 5.96 7.39 9.46
C LEU A 173 6.41 7.86 10.85
N GLN A 174 5.73 7.46 11.92
CA GLN A 174 6.10 7.83 13.29
C GLN A 174 7.50 7.34 13.65
N ASN A 175 7.87 6.13 13.23
CA ASN A 175 9.21 5.58 13.48
C ASN A 175 10.30 6.36 12.74
N LYS A 176 10.03 6.78 11.50
CA LYS A 176 11.01 7.49 10.66
C LYS A 176 11.09 8.98 10.97
N PHE A 177 9.96 9.61 11.26
CA PHE A 177 9.80 11.04 11.49
C PHE A 177 9.11 11.29 12.83
N PRO A 178 9.75 10.97 13.97
CA PRO A 178 9.11 11.06 15.28
C PRO A 178 8.71 12.48 15.70
N GLN A 179 9.25 13.49 15.02
CA GLN A 179 8.95 14.91 15.25
C GLN A 179 7.85 15.46 14.34
N ALA A 180 7.37 14.67 13.36
CA ALA A 180 6.30 15.12 12.47
C ALA A 180 5.02 15.36 13.27
N HIS A 181 4.29 16.42 12.91
CA HIS A 181 2.97 16.71 13.48
C HIS A 181 1.87 16.10 12.61
N PHE A 182 0.94 15.39 13.22
CA PHE A 182 -0.20 14.79 12.52
C PHE A 182 -1.42 15.69 12.66
N PHE A 183 -2.03 16.06 11.54
CA PHE A 183 -3.32 16.72 11.49
C PHE A 183 -4.37 15.70 11.07
N ALA A 184 -5.36 15.50 11.93
CA ALA A 184 -6.39 14.48 11.79
C ALA A 184 -7.79 15.11 11.73
N PRO A 185 -8.78 14.42 11.13
CA PRO A 185 -10.18 14.83 11.23
C PRO A 185 -10.68 14.73 12.68
N PRO A 186 -11.83 15.36 13.01
CA PRO A 186 -12.39 15.31 14.36
C PRO A 186 -12.72 13.88 14.81
N GLY A 187 -12.40 13.54 16.06
CA GLY A 187 -12.68 12.24 16.66
C GLY A 187 -11.63 11.14 16.42
N ASN A 188 -10.53 11.46 15.75
CA ASN A 188 -9.46 10.51 15.42
C ASN A 188 -8.24 10.55 16.34
N LYS A 189 -8.07 11.57 17.19
CA LYS A 189 -6.91 11.75 18.07
C LYS A 189 -6.65 10.54 18.96
N ALA A 190 -7.69 10.02 19.62
CA ALA A 190 -7.56 8.86 20.49
C ALA A 190 -7.08 7.60 19.73
N TRP A 191 -7.37 7.49 18.44
CA TRP A 191 -6.83 6.41 17.60
C TRP A 191 -5.34 6.63 17.32
N PHE A 192 -4.92 7.85 16.99
CA PHE A 192 -3.50 8.19 16.77
C PHE A 192 -2.65 7.96 18.03
N GLU A 193 -3.14 8.36 19.19
CA GLU A 193 -2.46 8.15 20.48
C GLU A 193 -2.27 6.65 20.77
N LYS A 194 -3.29 5.82 20.51
CA LYS A 194 -3.18 4.36 20.61
C LYS A 194 -2.17 3.76 19.62
N CYS A 195 -1.92 4.43 18.50
CA CYS A 195 -0.90 4.05 17.53
C CYS A 195 0.51 4.51 17.92
N GLY A 196 0.67 5.23 19.03
CA GLY A 196 1.94 5.77 19.51
C GLY A 196 2.30 7.14 18.93
N VAL A 197 1.34 7.83 18.28
CA VAL A 197 1.52 9.19 17.77
C VAL A 197 1.01 10.18 18.82
N SER A 198 1.94 10.85 19.50
CA SER A 198 1.62 11.85 20.53
C SER A 198 1.47 13.27 19.99
N ASN A 199 2.13 13.57 18.87
CA ASN A 199 2.12 14.90 18.25
C ASN A 199 0.98 15.00 17.23
N VAL A 200 -0.26 15.14 17.71
CA VAL A 200 -1.47 15.15 16.86
C VAL A 200 -2.45 16.25 17.26
N THR A 201 -2.99 16.94 16.25
CA THR A 201 -4.07 17.94 16.38
C THR A 201 -5.25 17.54 15.51
N GLU A 202 -6.46 17.65 16.07
CA GLU A 202 -7.70 17.52 15.30
C GLU A 202 -8.10 18.89 14.73
N LEU A 203 -8.57 18.90 13.48
CA LEU A 203 -9.06 20.09 12.80
C LEU A 203 -10.46 19.81 12.22
N ASP A 204 -11.36 20.79 12.34
CA ASP A 204 -12.73 20.79 11.77
C ASP A 204 -12.75 21.52 10.42
#